data_AF-A0A2P9H9F8-F1
#
_entry.id   AF-A0A2P9H9F8-F1
#
_cell.length_a   1.000
_cell.length_b   1.000
_cell.length_c   1.000
_cell.angle_alpha   90.00
_cell.angle_beta   90.00
_cell.angle_gamma   90.00
#
_symmetry.space_group_name_H-M   'P 1'
#
loop_
_entity.id
_entity.type
_entity.pdbx_description
1 polymer ?
#
loop_
_entity_poly.entity_id
_entity_poly.type
_entity_poly.pdbx_seq_one_letter_code
_entity_poly.pdbx_strand_id
1 'polypeptide(L)'
;MGSSIEVMIKNRIIDHGRGWCFTPMQFLDLGSDTSIRKALSQLQKQNFIRRLAQGIYDYPKEHDVLGVIPPDLNEVAKAIAEKNGVQIQPAGAHAANLVGLSTQVPGRIIFLTEGPSRKVKIGNQEIIFKKTTKKIMSSAGTREGLLIQALKNLGKDHIDQIVRAQVSKFLKDSNEKEIKQNMKFAPAWIRTLVFEIMELKP
;
A
#
# COMPACT_ATOMS: atom_id res chain seq x y z
N MET A 1 15.88 30.40 14.68
CA MET A 1 15.47 29.31 15.58
C MET A 1 14.13 28.79 15.11
N GLY A 2 14.02 27.51 14.74
CA GLY A 2 12.73 26.91 14.35
C GLY A 2 11.76 26.95 15.53
N SER A 3 10.45 27.01 15.27
CA SER A 3 9.48 26.88 16.36
C SER A 3 9.62 25.50 17.02
N SER A 4 9.30 25.40 18.31
CA SER A 4 9.34 24.11 19.05
C SER A 4 8.63 22.98 18.29
N ILE A 5 7.50 23.30 17.65
CA ILE A 5 6.71 22.38 16.82
C ILE A 5 7.46 21.91 15.57
N GLU A 6 8.18 22.79 14.87
CA GLU A 6 8.96 22.42 13.68
C GLU A 6 10.04 21.38 14.03
N VAL A 7 10.72 21.55 15.16
CA VAL A 7 11.73 20.61 15.65
C VAL A 7 11.10 19.26 15.99
N MET A 8 9.97 19.25 16.71
CA MET A 8 9.27 18.01 17.07
C MET A 8 8.79 17.24 15.83
N ILE A 9 8.21 17.94 14.85
CA ILE A 9 7.78 17.35 13.58
C ILE A 9 8.99 16.77 12.82
N LYS A 10 10.09 17.55 12.73
CA LYS A 10 11.31 17.12 12.05
C LYS A 10 11.89 15.84 12.68
N ASN A 11 11.99 15.78 14.01
CA ASN A 11 12.49 14.60 14.72
C ASN A 11 11.62 13.38 14.45
N ARG A 12 10.29 13.51 14.55
CA ARG A 12 9.38 12.40 14.24
C ARG A 12 9.53 11.90 12.79
N ILE A 13 9.76 12.80 11.83
CA ILE A 13 10.03 12.43 10.43
C ILE A 13 11.34 11.63 10.31
N ILE A 14 12.38 12.04 11.04
CA ILE A 14 13.67 11.33 11.07
C ILE A 14 13.51 9.94 11.66
N ASP A 15 12.75 9.82 12.77
CA ASP A 15 12.54 8.55 13.47
C ASP A 15 11.82 7.49 12.60
N HIS A 16 10.94 7.91 11.70
CA HIS A 16 10.31 7.02 10.71
C HIS A 16 11.24 6.63 9.56
N GLY A 17 12.30 7.40 9.34
CA GLY A 17 13.32 7.15 8.31
C GLY A 17 12.95 7.63 6.91
N ARG A 18 13.95 7.63 6.03
CA ARG A 18 13.80 8.05 4.63
C ARG A 18 12.86 7.11 3.87
N GLY A 19 12.01 7.70 3.05
CA GLY A 19 10.97 7.07 2.23
C GLY A 19 9.59 7.06 2.87
N TRP A 20 9.48 7.48 4.14
CA TRP A 20 8.19 7.58 4.80
C TRP A 20 7.29 8.59 4.09
N CYS A 21 6.11 8.14 3.67
CA CYS A 21 5.06 8.98 3.11
C CYS A 21 4.02 9.25 4.19
N PHE A 22 3.66 10.52 4.39
CA PHE A 22 2.84 10.92 5.53
C PHE A 22 1.93 12.09 5.21
N THR A 23 1.01 12.35 6.14
CA THR A 23 0.06 13.46 6.08
C THR A 23 0.13 14.30 7.35
N PRO A 24 -0.43 15.52 7.35
CA PRO A 24 -0.50 16.33 8.57
C PRO A 24 -1.18 15.63 9.76
N MET A 25 -2.02 14.61 9.50
CA MET A 25 -2.71 13.86 10.56
C MET A 25 -1.76 13.12 11.51
N GLN A 26 -0.54 12.81 11.04
CA GLN A 26 0.50 12.14 11.84
C GLN A 26 1.13 13.03 12.92
N PHE A 27 0.70 14.31 13.02
CA PHE A 27 1.26 15.29 13.95
C PHE A 27 0.19 16.03 14.76
N LEU A 28 -1.07 15.59 14.75
CA LEU A 28 -2.19 16.28 15.42
C LEU A 28 -2.00 16.40 16.93
N ASP A 29 -1.20 15.52 17.53
CA ASP A 29 -0.80 15.53 18.93
C ASP A 29 0.26 16.59 19.27
N LEU A 30 0.90 17.21 18.27
CA LEU A 30 1.99 18.18 18.47
C LEU A 30 1.55 19.64 18.42
N GLY A 31 0.33 19.93 17.98
CA GLY A 31 -0.20 21.30 17.95
C GLY A 31 -1.40 21.51 17.04
N SER A 32 -1.74 22.78 16.80
CA SER A 32 -2.86 23.14 15.92
C SER A 32 -2.58 22.82 14.45
N ASP A 33 -3.62 22.53 13.66
CA ASP A 33 -3.52 22.29 12.21
C ASP A 33 -2.78 23.43 11.48
N THR A 34 -3.04 24.68 11.87
CA THR A 34 -2.33 25.86 11.34
C THR A 34 -0.84 25.84 11.63
N SER A 35 -0.43 25.47 12.85
CA SER A 35 0.97 25.41 13.25
C SER A 35 1.70 24.26 12.56
N ILE A 36 1.05 23.09 12.47
CA ILE A 36 1.58 21.91 11.76
C ILE A 36 1.79 22.24 10.28
N ARG A 37 0.80 22.83 9.61
CA ARG A 37 0.92 23.21 8.19
C ARG A 37 2.02 24.24 7.97
N LYS A 38 2.17 25.21 8.86
CA LYS A 38 3.24 26.20 8.79
C LYS A 38 4.61 25.54 8.92
N ALA A 39 4.78 24.63 9.88
CA ALA A 39 6.02 23.87 10.05
C ALA A 39 6.34 22.99 8.85
N LEU A 40 5.37 22.23 8.32
CA LEU A 40 5.56 21.40 7.12
C LEU A 40 5.91 22.25 5.89
N SER A 41 5.27 23.42 5.72
CA SER A 41 5.61 24.37 4.66
C SER A 41 7.06 24.87 4.78
N GLN A 42 7.51 25.13 6.00
CA GLN A 42 8.89 25.56 6.26
C GLN A 42 9.90 24.43 5.98
N LEU A 43 9.63 23.21 6.42
CA LEU A 43 10.47 22.03 6.11
C LEU A 43 10.51 21.74 4.60
N GLN A 44 9.40 21.96 3.88
CA GLN A 44 9.37 21.85 2.43
C GLN A 44 10.25 22.92 1.77
N LYS A 45 10.19 24.18 2.21
CA LYS A 45 11.06 25.26 1.69
C LYS A 45 12.56 24.99 1.92
N GLN A 46 12.88 24.28 2.99
CA GLN A 46 14.24 23.81 3.29
C GLN A 46 14.65 22.58 2.47
N ASN A 47 13.81 22.07 1.57
CA ASN A 47 13.98 20.80 0.85
C ASN A 47 14.17 19.58 1.76
N PHE A 48 13.78 19.66 3.04
CA PHE A 48 13.89 18.54 3.98
C PHE A 48 12.84 17.46 3.71
N ILE A 49 11.64 17.89 3.30
CA ILE A 49 10.55 17.01 2.85
C ILE A 49 10.09 17.44 1.47
N ARG A 50 9.51 16.50 0.71
CA ARG A 50 8.92 16.79 -0.59
C ARG A 50 7.40 16.64 -0.51
N ARG A 51 6.69 17.54 -1.18
CA ARG A 51 5.22 17.47 -1.30
C ARG A 51 4.87 16.68 -2.56
N LEU A 52 4.23 15.53 -2.39
CA LEU A 52 3.87 14.62 -3.47
C LEU A 52 2.50 14.94 -4.08
N ALA A 53 1.55 15.34 -3.22
CA ALA A 53 0.22 15.76 -3.62
C ALA A 53 -0.36 16.70 -2.55
N GLN A 54 -1.60 17.16 -2.72
CA GLN A 54 -2.23 18.03 -1.73
C GLN A 54 -2.37 17.33 -0.37
N GLY A 55 -1.52 17.73 0.58
CA GLY A 55 -1.51 17.20 1.95
C GLY A 55 -0.86 15.82 2.08
N ILE A 56 -0.08 15.40 1.07
CA ILE A 56 0.74 14.20 1.10
C ILE A 56 2.20 14.62 0.90
N TYR A 57 3.07 14.15 1.78
CA TYR A 57 4.50 14.46 1.78
C TYR A 57 5.31 13.18 1.89
N ASP A 58 6.57 13.22 1.49
CA ASP A 58 7.54 12.19 1.83
C ASP A 58 8.82 12.79 2.41
N TYR A 59 9.51 11.99 3.23
CA TYR A 59 10.91 12.24 3.56
C TYR A 59 11.78 11.57 2.49
N PRO A 60 12.39 12.30 1.54
CA PRO A 60 12.95 11.69 0.34
C PRO A 60 14.10 10.72 0.64
N LYS A 61 14.13 9.61 -0.10
CA LYS A 61 15.33 8.76 -0.19
C LYS A 61 16.31 9.39 -1.16
N GLU A 62 17.58 9.38 -0.80
CA GLU A 62 18.68 9.83 -1.63
C GLU A 62 19.63 8.66 -1.85
N HIS A 63 20.22 8.61 -3.03
CA HIS A 63 21.26 7.66 -3.40
C HIS A 63 22.42 8.43 -4.01
N ASP A 64 23.65 8.12 -3.60
CA ASP A 64 24.85 8.91 -3.91
C ASP A 64 25.03 9.15 -5.42
N VAL A 65 24.68 8.16 -6.25
CA VAL A 65 24.81 8.23 -7.71
C VAL A 65 23.52 8.69 -8.42
N LEU A 66 22.34 8.30 -7.93
CA LEU A 66 21.06 8.49 -8.63
C LEU A 66 20.35 9.78 -8.19
N GLY A 67 20.84 10.42 -7.12
CA GLY A 67 20.19 11.55 -6.49
C GLY A 67 18.91 11.14 -5.77
N VAL A 68 17.89 11.99 -5.87
CA VAL A 68 16.62 11.81 -5.17
C VAL A 68 15.80 10.69 -5.82
N ILE A 69 15.49 9.67 -5.02
CA ILE A 69 14.74 8.50 -5.47
C ILE A 69 13.23 8.83 -5.56
N PRO A 70 12.52 8.34 -6.60
CA PRO A 70 11.07 8.41 -6.66
C PRO A 70 10.40 7.79 -5.42
N PRO A 71 9.25 8.30 -4.95
CA PRO A 71 8.58 7.76 -3.78
C PRO A 71 8.03 6.35 -4.07
N ASP A 72 7.93 5.52 -3.03
CA ASP A 72 7.22 4.25 -3.14
C ASP A 72 5.71 4.50 -3.23
N LEU A 73 5.11 4.19 -4.37
CA LEU A 73 3.69 4.39 -4.61
C LEU A 73 2.79 3.59 -3.66
N ASN A 74 3.27 2.50 -3.06
CA ASN A 74 2.53 1.78 -2.01
C ASN A 74 2.43 2.61 -0.74
N GLU A 75 3.53 3.24 -0.31
CA GLU A 75 3.55 4.13 0.86
C GLU A 75 2.71 5.38 0.61
N VAL A 76 2.79 5.94 -0.60
CA VAL A 76 1.91 7.05 -1.00
C VAL A 76 0.44 6.64 -0.97
N ALA A 77 0.10 5.46 -1.48
CA ALA A 77 -1.27 4.96 -1.47
C ALA A 77 -1.79 4.75 -0.04
N LYS A 78 -0.96 4.19 0.86
CA LYS A 78 -1.28 4.04 2.29
C LYS A 78 -1.55 5.39 2.95
N ALA A 79 -0.66 6.37 2.77
CA ALA A 79 -0.85 7.72 3.32
C ALA A 79 -2.13 8.39 2.80
N ILE A 80 -2.47 8.20 1.52
CA ILE A 80 -3.73 8.68 0.93
C ILE A 80 -4.94 7.98 1.55
N ALA A 81 -4.85 6.67 1.78
CA ALA A 81 -5.92 5.85 2.35
C ALA A 81 -6.22 6.27 3.80
N GLU A 82 -5.16 6.41 4.62
CA GLU A 82 -5.24 6.91 6.00
C GLU A 82 -5.87 8.29 6.09
N LYS A 83 -5.42 9.24 5.27
CA LYS A 83 -5.97 10.61 5.21
C LYS A 83 -7.47 10.63 4.97
N ASN A 84 -7.95 9.66 4.19
CA ASN A 84 -9.33 9.57 3.78
C ASN A 84 -10.16 8.63 4.68
N GLY A 85 -9.54 7.95 5.65
CA GLY A 85 -10.20 6.95 6.47
C GLY A 85 -10.77 5.79 5.68
N VAL A 86 -10.09 5.36 4.60
CA VAL A 86 -10.55 4.25 3.74
C VAL A 86 -9.54 3.11 3.73
N GLN A 87 -10.02 1.88 3.60
CA GLN A 87 -9.16 0.74 3.30
C GLN A 87 -8.81 0.67 1.81
N ILE A 88 -7.64 0.10 1.53
CA ILE A 88 -7.16 -0.17 0.18
C ILE A 88 -6.55 -1.57 0.08
N GLN A 89 -6.61 -2.16 -1.11
CA GLN A 89 -6.04 -3.48 -1.39
C GLN A 89 -5.37 -3.46 -2.77
N PRO A 90 -4.06 -3.75 -2.90
CA PRO A 90 -3.42 -3.92 -4.20
C PRO A 90 -4.19 -4.90 -5.10
N ALA A 91 -4.25 -4.62 -6.40
CA ALA A 91 -5.00 -5.42 -7.36
C ALA A 91 -4.36 -5.48 -8.76
N GLY A 92 -4.85 -6.42 -9.58
CA GLY A 92 -4.35 -6.62 -10.94
C GLY A 92 -2.90 -7.10 -10.95
N ALA A 93 -2.16 -6.69 -11.99
CA ALA A 93 -0.74 -7.02 -12.14
C ALA A 93 0.11 -6.56 -10.94
N HIS A 94 -0.30 -5.46 -10.28
CA HIS A 94 0.36 -4.98 -9.06
C HIS A 94 0.28 -6.00 -7.91
N ALA A 95 -0.90 -6.58 -7.67
CA ALA A 95 -1.04 -7.64 -6.67
C ALA A 95 -0.22 -8.89 -7.04
N ALA A 96 -0.25 -9.30 -8.30
CA ALA A 96 0.52 -10.45 -8.77
C ALA A 96 2.03 -10.25 -8.57
N ASN A 97 2.54 -9.04 -8.84
CA ASN A 97 3.93 -8.70 -8.60
C ASN A 97 4.29 -8.71 -7.11
N LEU A 98 3.47 -8.11 -6.25
CA LEU A 98 3.70 -8.09 -4.80
C LEU A 98 3.71 -9.49 -4.16
N VAL A 99 2.92 -10.44 -4.68
CA VAL A 99 2.92 -11.85 -4.23
C VAL A 99 4.10 -12.63 -4.80
N GLY A 100 4.71 -12.15 -5.88
CA GLY A 100 5.76 -12.87 -6.62
C GLY A 100 5.23 -13.84 -7.68
N LEU A 101 3.93 -13.77 -8.01
CA LEU A 101 3.33 -14.54 -9.11
C LEU A 101 3.61 -13.92 -10.50
N SER A 102 4.22 -12.73 -10.54
CA SER A 102 4.67 -12.10 -11.77
C SER A 102 5.93 -11.28 -11.52
N THR A 103 6.90 -11.38 -12.44
CA THR A 103 8.12 -10.56 -12.44
C THR A 103 7.95 -9.24 -13.19
N GLN A 104 6.82 -9.06 -13.88
CA GLN A 104 6.57 -7.85 -14.66
C GLN A 104 6.35 -6.65 -13.75
N VAL A 105 7.13 -5.60 -13.97
CA VAL A 105 6.89 -4.30 -13.34
C VAL A 105 5.61 -3.71 -13.96
N PRO A 106 4.55 -3.51 -13.17
CA PRO A 106 3.27 -3.07 -13.71
C PRO A 106 3.35 -1.61 -14.18
N GLY A 107 2.96 -1.34 -15.43
CA GLY A 107 2.87 0.04 -15.95
C GLY A 107 1.78 0.89 -15.28
N ARG A 108 0.89 0.28 -14.50
CA ARG A 108 -0.16 0.96 -13.71
C ARG A 108 -0.32 0.29 -12.36
N ILE A 109 -0.26 1.09 -11.29
CA ILE A 109 -0.51 0.61 -9.93
C ILE A 109 -1.99 0.80 -9.59
N ILE A 110 -2.66 -0.30 -9.27
CA ILE A 110 -4.09 -0.34 -9.01
C ILE A 110 -4.34 -0.80 -7.58
N PHE A 111 -5.18 -0.06 -6.86
CA PHE A 111 -5.74 -0.43 -5.57
C PHE A 111 -7.26 -0.49 -5.67
N LEU A 112 -7.85 -1.53 -5.09
CA LEU A 112 -9.27 -1.52 -4.73
C LEU A 112 -9.46 -0.65 -3.48
N THR A 113 -10.61 0.00 -3.35
CA THR A 113 -10.95 0.80 -2.18
C THR A 113 -12.46 0.78 -1.89
N GLU A 114 -12.83 1.09 -0.65
CA GLU A 114 -14.22 1.39 -0.28
C GLU A 114 -14.63 2.84 -0.61
N GLY A 115 -13.63 3.72 -0.82
CA GLY A 115 -13.84 5.11 -1.19
C GLY A 115 -14.20 5.32 -2.67
N PRO A 116 -14.33 6.58 -3.11
CA PRO A 116 -14.57 6.91 -4.51
C PRO A 116 -13.44 6.43 -5.44
N SER A 117 -13.81 5.94 -6.63
CA SER A 117 -12.85 5.69 -7.70
C SER A 117 -12.20 6.99 -8.12
N ARG A 118 -10.87 7.00 -8.22
CA ARG A 118 -10.11 8.18 -8.66
C ARG A 118 -8.70 7.80 -9.08
N LYS A 119 -8.03 8.74 -9.74
CA LYS A 119 -6.63 8.66 -10.11
C LYS A 119 -5.86 9.74 -9.39
N VAL A 120 -4.68 9.40 -8.89
CA VAL A 120 -3.78 10.35 -8.22
C VAL A 120 -2.44 10.29 -8.92
N LYS A 121 -2.02 11.42 -9.50
CA LYS A 121 -0.70 11.55 -10.13
C LYS A 121 0.34 11.88 -9.08
N ILE A 122 1.47 11.18 -9.14
CA ILE A 122 2.64 11.37 -8.28
C ILE A 122 3.85 11.49 -9.21
N GLY A 123 4.28 12.73 -9.48
CA GLY A 123 5.23 13.01 -10.56
C GLY A 123 4.70 12.49 -11.90
N ASN A 124 5.50 11.64 -12.56
CA ASN A 124 5.16 11.02 -13.84
C ASN A 124 4.39 9.68 -13.71
N GLN A 125 4.10 9.25 -12.48
CA GLN A 125 3.41 8.00 -12.21
C GLN A 125 1.96 8.26 -11.77
N GLU A 126 1.10 7.25 -11.90
CA GLU A 126 -0.32 7.33 -11.54
C GLU A 126 -0.73 6.16 -10.66
N ILE A 127 -1.39 6.47 -9.55
CA ILE A 127 -2.08 5.50 -8.68
C ILE A 127 -3.56 5.51 -9.04
N ILE A 128 -4.12 4.33 -9.32
CA ILE A 128 -5.53 4.15 -9.67
C ILE A 128 -6.25 3.50 -8.50
N PHE A 129 -7.18 4.23 -7.88
CA PHE A 129 -8.11 3.68 -6.90
C PHE A 129 -9.42 3.30 -7.60
N LYS A 130 -9.82 2.03 -7.46
CA LYS A 130 -11.09 1.51 -7.99
C LYS A 130 -12.01 1.13 -6.85
N LYS A 131 -13.17 1.78 -6.78
CA LYS A 131 -14.22 1.41 -5.82
C LYS A 131 -14.65 -0.03 -6.05
N THR A 132 -14.80 -0.78 -4.98
CA THR A 132 -15.33 -2.15 -5.00
C THR A 132 -16.37 -2.35 -3.90
N THR A 133 -16.89 -3.57 -3.78
CA THR A 133 -17.89 -3.94 -2.78
C THR A 133 -17.24 -4.25 -1.42
N LYS A 134 -17.99 -4.04 -0.33
CA LYS A 134 -17.57 -4.41 1.03
C LYS A 134 -17.15 -5.88 1.13
N LYS A 135 -17.85 -6.77 0.42
CA LYS A 135 -17.51 -8.21 0.35
C LYS A 135 -16.07 -8.43 -0.12
N ILE A 136 -15.64 -7.74 -1.18
CA ILE A 136 -14.28 -7.87 -1.70
C ILE A 136 -13.27 -7.23 -0.74
N MET A 137 -13.64 -6.11 -0.11
CA MET A 137 -12.79 -5.41 0.87
C MET A 137 -12.72 -6.10 2.22
N SER A 138 -13.53 -7.12 2.49
CA SER A 138 -13.54 -7.81 3.80
C SER A 138 -12.24 -8.55 4.12
N SER A 139 -11.39 -8.80 3.11
CA SER A 139 -10.04 -9.35 3.26
C SER A 139 -8.94 -8.31 2.98
N ALA A 140 -9.31 -7.02 2.84
CA ALA A 140 -8.35 -5.98 2.52
C ALA A 140 -7.31 -5.79 3.62
N GLY A 141 -6.06 -5.59 3.23
CA GLY A 141 -4.94 -5.45 4.15
C GLY A 141 -4.40 -6.78 4.70
N THR A 142 -5.05 -7.91 4.40
CA THR A 142 -4.54 -9.23 4.78
C THR A 142 -3.68 -9.84 3.67
N ARG A 143 -2.82 -10.77 4.08
CA ARG A 143 -1.98 -11.55 3.16
C ARG A 143 -2.84 -12.35 2.19
N GLU A 144 -3.90 -12.98 2.68
CA GLU A 144 -4.84 -13.75 1.87
C GLU A 144 -5.61 -12.85 0.89
N GLY A 145 -6.03 -11.66 1.31
CA GLY A 145 -6.70 -10.70 0.43
C GLY A 145 -5.83 -10.27 -0.74
N LEU A 146 -4.53 -10.07 -0.49
CA LEU A 146 -3.53 -9.80 -1.52
C LEU A 146 -3.38 -10.98 -2.49
N LEU A 147 -3.26 -12.19 -1.96
CA LEU A 147 -3.20 -13.40 -2.76
C LEU A 147 -4.46 -13.59 -3.64
N ILE A 148 -5.65 -13.33 -3.09
CA ILE A 148 -6.92 -13.43 -3.85
C ILE A 148 -6.88 -12.48 -5.06
N GLN A 149 -6.42 -11.24 -4.90
CA GLN A 149 -6.34 -10.33 -6.05
C GLN A 149 -5.25 -10.73 -7.05
N ALA A 150 -4.13 -11.28 -6.57
CA ALA A 150 -3.06 -11.79 -7.43
C ALA A 150 -3.55 -12.96 -8.30
N LEU A 151 -4.19 -13.96 -7.68
CA LEU A 151 -4.74 -15.12 -8.39
C LEU A 151 -5.89 -14.72 -9.33
N LYS A 152 -6.74 -13.76 -8.95
CA LYS A 152 -7.76 -13.21 -9.87
C LYS A 152 -7.15 -12.58 -11.12
N ASN A 153 -5.99 -11.93 -10.98
CA ASN A 153 -5.28 -11.34 -12.11
C ASN A 153 -4.65 -12.42 -13.00
N LEU A 154 -4.05 -13.44 -12.38
CA LEU A 154 -3.40 -14.54 -13.09
C LEU A 154 -4.41 -15.41 -13.85
N GLY A 155 -5.56 -15.69 -13.24
CA GLY A 155 -6.61 -16.53 -13.81
C GLY A 155 -6.34 -18.02 -13.64
N LYS A 156 -7.42 -18.82 -13.64
CA LYS A 156 -7.39 -20.27 -13.37
C LYS A 156 -6.54 -21.07 -14.36
N ASP A 157 -6.42 -20.60 -15.60
CA ASP A 157 -5.77 -21.33 -16.70
C ASP A 157 -4.23 -21.23 -16.64
N HIS A 158 -3.68 -20.38 -15.78
CA HIS A 158 -2.25 -20.14 -15.62
C HIS A 158 -1.71 -20.67 -14.28
N ILE A 159 -2.41 -21.62 -13.65
CA ILE A 159 -2.00 -22.20 -12.36
C ILE A 159 -1.19 -23.47 -12.61
N ASP A 160 0.13 -23.33 -12.66
CA ASP A 160 1.09 -24.43 -12.76
C ASP A 160 1.69 -24.81 -11.39
N GLN A 161 2.63 -25.76 -11.39
CA GLN A 161 3.33 -26.20 -10.17
C GLN A 161 4.19 -25.09 -9.54
N ILE A 162 4.76 -24.20 -10.36
CA ILE A 162 5.59 -23.09 -9.88
C ILE A 162 4.71 -22.11 -9.11
N VAL A 163 3.56 -21.75 -9.67
CA VAL A 163 2.55 -20.90 -9.03
C VAL A 163 2.09 -21.55 -7.73
N ARG A 164 1.77 -22.85 -7.72
CA ARG A 164 1.37 -23.56 -6.49
C ARG A 164 2.44 -23.47 -5.40
N ALA A 165 3.71 -23.67 -5.74
CA ALA A 165 4.82 -23.53 -4.79
C ALA A 165 4.97 -22.10 -4.27
N GLN A 166 4.80 -21.09 -5.12
CA GLN A 166 4.84 -19.67 -4.72
C GLN A 166 3.68 -19.32 -3.80
N VAL A 167 2.47 -19.81 -4.06
CA VAL A 167 1.30 -19.62 -3.20
C VAL A 167 1.55 -20.22 -1.82
N SER A 168 2.03 -21.47 -1.75
CA SER A 168 2.38 -22.12 -0.48
C SER A 168 3.44 -21.33 0.29
N LYS A 169 4.51 -20.92 -0.40
CA LYS A 169 5.57 -20.09 0.20
C LYS A 169 5.03 -18.76 0.73
N PHE A 170 4.17 -18.09 -0.03
CA PHE A 170 3.61 -16.80 0.36
C PHE A 170 2.75 -16.93 1.61
N LEU A 171 1.94 -17.98 1.73
CA LEU A 171 1.07 -18.25 2.88
C LEU A 171 1.76 -18.95 4.06
N LYS A 172 3.08 -19.15 4.03
CA LYS A 172 3.80 -19.90 5.08
C LYS A 172 3.57 -19.37 6.50
N ASP A 173 3.39 -18.06 6.67
CA ASP A 173 3.16 -17.45 7.99
C ASP A 173 1.67 -17.18 8.28
N SER A 174 0.77 -17.62 7.40
CA SER A 174 -0.67 -17.56 7.63
C SER A 174 -1.12 -18.83 8.35
N ASN A 175 -1.92 -18.68 9.40
CA ASN A 175 -2.51 -19.85 10.06
C ASN A 175 -3.82 -20.30 9.38
N GLU A 176 -4.24 -21.53 9.65
CA GLU A 176 -5.47 -22.11 9.09
C GLU A 176 -6.71 -21.24 9.34
N LYS A 177 -6.81 -20.62 10.52
CA LYS A 177 -7.96 -19.77 10.88
C LYS A 177 -8.03 -18.52 10.01
N GLU A 178 -6.90 -17.84 9.79
CA GLU A 178 -6.79 -16.68 8.91
C GLU A 178 -7.13 -17.03 7.47
N ILE A 179 -6.58 -18.14 6.96
CA ILE A 179 -6.85 -18.64 5.61
C ILE A 179 -8.35 -18.91 5.44
N LYS A 180 -8.96 -19.67 6.36
CA LYS A 180 -10.39 -19.97 6.31
C LYS A 180 -11.26 -18.73 6.46
N GLN A 181 -10.89 -17.77 7.31
CA GLN A 181 -11.63 -16.54 7.50
C GLN A 181 -11.65 -15.69 6.21
N ASN A 182 -10.50 -15.49 5.59
CA ASN A 182 -10.36 -14.59 4.45
C ASN A 182 -10.80 -15.24 3.12
N MET A 183 -10.60 -16.55 2.95
CA MET A 183 -11.00 -17.27 1.73
C MET A 183 -12.52 -17.40 1.55
N LYS A 184 -13.33 -17.10 2.57
CA LYS A 184 -14.81 -16.96 2.43
C LYS A 184 -15.21 -15.88 1.42
N PHE A 185 -14.35 -14.88 1.23
CA PHE A 185 -14.59 -13.77 0.30
C PHE A 185 -13.97 -14.02 -1.09
N ALA A 186 -13.21 -15.10 -1.26
CA ALA A 186 -12.59 -15.46 -2.51
C ALA A 186 -13.60 -16.07 -3.51
N PRO A 187 -13.35 -15.95 -4.83
CA PRO A 187 -13.98 -16.82 -5.82
C PRO A 187 -13.81 -18.30 -5.47
N ALA A 188 -14.82 -19.12 -5.78
CA ALA A 188 -14.85 -20.53 -5.40
C ALA A 188 -13.59 -21.30 -5.84
N TRP A 189 -13.12 -21.07 -7.07
CA TRP A 189 -11.94 -21.75 -7.60
C TRP A 189 -10.64 -21.37 -6.86
N ILE A 190 -10.50 -20.12 -6.41
CA ILE A 190 -9.34 -19.68 -5.62
C ILE A 190 -9.37 -20.34 -4.25
N ARG A 191 -10.53 -20.36 -3.60
CA ARG A 191 -10.69 -21.03 -2.31
C ARG A 191 -10.33 -22.51 -2.41
N THR A 192 -10.85 -23.21 -3.42
CA THR A 192 -10.54 -24.64 -3.64
C THR A 192 -9.05 -24.84 -3.86
N LEU A 193 -8.42 -24.05 -4.74
CA LEU A 193 -6.99 -24.12 -5.01
C LEU A 193 -6.14 -23.91 -3.75
N VAL A 194 -6.43 -22.87 -2.96
CA VAL A 194 -5.67 -22.57 -1.75
C VAL A 194 -5.85 -23.66 -0.70
N PHE A 195 -7.06 -24.19 -0.54
CA PHE A 195 -7.30 -25.27 0.42
C PHE A 195 -6.60 -26.56 0.00
N GLU A 196 -6.56 -26.86 -1.30
CA GLU A 196 -5.77 -27.98 -1.83
C GLU A 196 -4.27 -27.80 -1.54
N ILE A 197 -3.71 -26.63 -1.84
CA ILE A 197 -2.27 -26.33 -1.62
C ILE A 197 -1.89 -26.39 -0.14
N MET A 198 -2.79 -25.96 0.75
CA MET A 198 -2.55 -25.89 2.19
C MET A 198 -3.08 -27.11 2.95
N GLU A 199 -3.53 -28.15 2.25
CA GLU A 199 -4.10 -29.39 2.81
C GLU A 199 -5.26 -29.14 3.81
N LEU A 200 -6.05 -28.10 3.57
CA LEU A 200 -7.15 -27.69 4.42
C LEU A 200 -8.48 -28.31 3.98
N LYS A 201 -9.30 -28.69 4.96
CA LYS A 201 -10.68 -29.11 4.69
C LYS A 201 -11.58 -27.88 4.40
N PRO A 202 -12.52 -27.99 3.43
CA PRO A 202 -13.52 -26.96 3.08
C PRO A 202 -14.27 -26.34 4.26
#